data_AF-A0A521W433-F1
#
_entry.id   AF-A0A521W433-F1
#
_cell.length_a   1.000
_cell.length_b   1.000
_cell.length_c   1.000
_cell.angle_alpha   90.00
_cell.angle_beta   90.00
_cell.angle_gamma   90.00
#
_symmetry.space_group_name_H-M   'P 1'
#
loop_
_entity.id
_entity.type
_entity.pdbx_description
1 polymer ?
#
loop_
_entity_poly.entity_id
_entity_poly.type
_entity_poly.pdbx_seq_one_letter_code
_entity_poly.pdbx_strand_id
1 'polypeptide(L)'
;DKQTVLKFANALYDTRQFVQASTMYQRYLALEPADVNARVDLGVTYFELSRLDSIKHHEYLTLAEKEMKEALNYNPSHQFATFNLGIVYLHVGKMEEASEWFKKCIAIDSTSETGRKAQMLIQQHTFNNP
;
A
#
# COMPACT_ATOMS: atom_id res chain seq x y z
N ASP A 1 5.54 20.59 -14.67
CA ASP A 1 4.42 19.76 -15.19
C ASP A 1 4.16 18.60 -14.22
N LYS A 2 3.02 17.91 -14.35
CA LYS A 2 2.61 16.81 -13.43
C LYS A 2 3.61 15.65 -13.37
N GLN A 3 4.27 15.33 -14.49
CA GLN A 3 5.23 14.21 -14.51
C GLN A 3 6.52 14.54 -13.76
N THR A 4 6.95 15.79 -13.80
CA THR A 4 8.07 16.26 -12.96
C THR A 4 7.74 16.15 -11.45
N VAL A 5 6.49 16.44 -11.06
CA VAL A 5 6.03 16.29 -9.65
C VAL A 5 6.10 14.83 -9.21
N LEU A 6 5.60 13.90 -10.04
CA LEU A 6 5.63 12.47 -9.74
C LEU A 6 7.07 11.95 -9.63
N LYS A 7 7.93 12.25 -10.61
CA LYS A 7 9.34 11.84 -10.57
C LYS A 7 10.07 12.34 -9.32
N PHE A 8 9.77 13.57 -8.91
CA PHE A 8 10.34 14.13 -7.69
C PHE A 8 9.80 13.44 -6.44
N ALA A 9 8.50 13.10 -6.39
CA ALA A 9 7.93 12.30 -5.29
C ALA A 9 8.64 10.93 -5.17
N ASN A 10 8.86 10.24 -6.29
CA ASN A 10 9.55 8.96 -6.32
C ASN A 10 11.01 9.09 -5.84
N ALA A 11 11.73 10.11 -6.30
CA ALA A 11 13.11 10.34 -5.85
C ALA A 11 13.19 10.66 -4.34
N LEU A 12 12.21 11.41 -3.80
CA LEU A 12 12.10 11.65 -2.37
C LEU A 12 11.80 10.36 -1.59
N TYR A 13 10.95 9.49 -2.14
CA TYR A 13 10.67 8.18 -1.55
C TYR A 13 11.93 7.30 -1.53
N ASP A 14 12.65 7.21 -2.66
CA ASP A 14 13.88 6.41 -2.79
C ASP A 14 14.99 6.87 -1.83
N THR A 15 15.03 8.18 -1.56
CA THR A 15 15.94 8.78 -0.56
C THR A 15 15.37 8.79 0.85
N ARG A 16 14.26 8.09 1.10
CA ARG A 16 13.56 7.91 2.39
C ARG A 16 13.07 9.22 3.02
N GLN A 17 12.90 10.27 2.23
CA GLN A 17 12.33 11.55 2.65
C GLN A 17 10.80 11.49 2.63
N PHE A 18 10.22 10.56 3.39
CA PHE A 18 8.81 10.17 3.26
C PHE A 18 7.80 11.31 3.52
N VAL A 19 8.11 12.25 4.42
CA VAL A 19 7.26 13.44 4.65
C VAL A 19 7.19 14.31 3.39
N GLN A 20 8.32 14.54 2.73
CA GLN A 20 8.36 15.32 1.50
C GLN A 20 7.75 14.53 0.33
N ALA A 21 8.02 13.23 0.26
CA ALA A 21 7.46 12.33 -0.75
C ALA A 21 5.92 12.33 -0.70
N SER A 22 5.33 12.15 0.49
CA SER A 22 3.86 12.17 0.66
C SER A 22 3.26 13.51 0.21
N THR A 23 3.92 14.63 0.53
CA THR A 23 3.49 15.97 0.07
C THR A 23 3.49 16.04 -1.47
N MET A 24 4.53 15.53 -2.13
CA MET A 24 4.62 15.59 -3.59
C MET A 24 3.66 14.62 -4.28
N TYR A 25 3.43 13.42 -3.74
CA TYR A 25 2.41 12.51 -4.22
C TYR A 25 1.00 13.10 -4.09
N GLN A 26 0.67 13.73 -2.95
CA GLN A 26 -0.61 14.44 -2.78
C GLN A 26 -0.79 15.54 -3.83
N ARG A 27 0.26 16.32 -4.13
CA ARG A 27 0.20 17.36 -5.18
C ARG A 27 0.01 16.75 -6.56
N TYR A 28 0.62 15.61 -6.85
CA TYR A 28 0.41 14.89 -8.11
C TYR A 28 -1.02 14.36 -8.23
N LEU A 29 -1.52 13.69 -7.18
CA LEU A 29 -2.86 13.11 -7.15
C LEU A 29 -3.99 14.16 -7.13
N ALA A 30 -3.71 15.40 -6.72
CA ALA A 30 -4.63 16.51 -6.91
C ALA A 30 -4.86 16.85 -8.40
N LEU A 31 -3.90 16.50 -9.27
CA LEU A 31 -4.00 16.68 -10.72
C LEU A 31 -4.48 15.39 -11.40
N GLU A 32 -4.04 14.22 -10.92
CA GLU A 32 -4.34 12.90 -11.49
C GLU A 32 -4.96 11.96 -10.43
N PRO A 33 -6.19 12.21 -9.97
CA PRO A 33 -6.77 11.45 -8.87
C PRO A 33 -7.04 9.97 -9.21
N ALA A 34 -7.05 9.58 -10.48
CA ALA A 34 -7.29 8.20 -10.91
C ALA A 34 -5.99 7.37 -11.08
N ASP A 35 -4.82 7.96 -10.84
CA ASP A 35 -3.55 7.23 -10.97
C ASP A 35 -3.37 6.23 -9.83
N VAL A 36 -3.65 4.96 -10.15
CA VAL A 36 -3.64 3.85 -9.21
C VAL A 36 -2.24 3.61 -8.63
N ASN A 37 -1.18 3.75 -9.44
CA ASN A 37 0.19 3.52 -8.99
C ASN A 37 0.63 4.60 -8.01
N ALA A 38 0.38 5.87 -8.33
CA ALA A 38 0.72 6.97 -7.42
C ALA A 38 -0.06 6.91 -6.09
N ARG A 39 -1.30 6.41 -6.10
CA ARG A 39 -2.04 6.13 -4.84
C ARG A 39 -1.40 5.02 -4.03
N VAL A 40 -1.00 3.93 -4.67
CA VAL A 40 -0.26 2.85 -4.01
C VAL A 40 1.04 3.40 -3.41
N ASP A 41 1.81 4.18 -4.16
CA ASP A 41 3.07 4.76 -3.69
C ASP A 41 2.86 5.72 -2.51
N LEU A 42 1.80 6.54 -2.54
CA LEU A 42 1.42 7.37 -1.40
C LEU A 42 1.03 6.53 -0.18
N GLY A 43 0.24 5.46 -0.37
CA GLY A 43 -0.14 4.56 0.71
C GLY A 43 1.06 3.84 1.33
N VAL A 44 2.01 3.37 0.51
CA VAL A 44 3.28 2.80 1.00
C VAL A 44 4.10 3.87 1.74
N THR A 45 4.14 5.11 1.23
CA THR A 45 4.81 6.22 1.91
C THR A 45 4.24 6.46 3.30
N TYR A 46 2.91 6.42 3.46
CA TYR A 46 2.28 6.51 4.77
C TYR A 46 2.59 5.31 5.66
N PHE A 47 2.61 4.09 5.12
CA PHE A 47 3.03 2.93 5.88
C PHE A 47 4.47 3.05 6.40
N GLU A 48 5.40 3.58 5.60
CA GLU A 48 6.76 3.85 6.08
C GLU A 48 6.80 4.96 7.14
N LEU A 49 5.99 6.01 7.00
CA LEU A 49 5.85 7.05 8.04
C LEU A 49 5.31 6.50 9.36
N SER A 50 4.36 5.56 9.33
CA SER A 50 3.81 4.95 10.55
C SER A 50 4.86 4.19 11.36
N ARG A 51 5.87 3.64 10.68
CA ARG A 51 6.99 2.91 11.31
C ARG A 51 8.03 3.84 11.93
N LEU A 52 8.05 5.11 11.52
CA LEU A 52 9.02 6.11 11.98
C LEU A 52 8.45 7.05 13.05
N ASP A 53 7.15 7.24 13.07
CA ASP A 53 6.46 8.15 14.00
C ASP A 53 5.46 7.36 14.86
N SER A 54 5.84 7.04 16.09
CA SER A 54 4.97 6.31 17.03
C SER A 54 3.75 7.11 17.49
N ILE A 55 3.80 8.44 17.40
CA ILE A 55 2.70 9.33 17.81
C ILE A 55 1.62 9.32 16.72
N LYS A 56 2.03 9.45 15.46
CA LYS A 56 1.12 9.46 14.29
C LYS A 56 0.92 8.10 13.65
N HIS A 57 1.45 7.05 14.25
CA HIS A 57 1.40 5.68 13.75
C HIS A 57 0.02 5.26 13.22
N HIS A 58 -1.01 5.40 14.05
CA HIS A 58 -2.38 5.00 13.70
C HIS A 58 -2.98 5.88 12.60
N GLU A 59 -2.68 7.17 12.59
CA GLU A 59 -3.13 8.11 11.55
C GLU A 59 -2.52 7.71 10.20
N TYR A 60 -1.21 7.45 10.18
CA TYR A 60 -0.52 7.04 8.97
C TYR A 60 -0.99 5.67 8.45
N LEU A 61 -1.29 4.71 9.32
CA LEU A 61 -1.89 3.44 8.89
C LEU A 61 -3.29 3.64 8.29
N THR A 62 -4.09 4.52 8.88
CA THR A 62 -5.43 4.87 8.36
C THR A 62 -5.32 5.51 6.97
N LEU A 63 -4.35 6.41 6.78
CA LEU A 63 -4.08 7.03 5.49
C LEU A 63 -3.56 6.02 4.46
N ALA A 64 -2.68 5.09 4.86
CA ALA A 64 -2.20 4.01 4.01
C ALA A 64 -3.37 3.12 3.53
N GLU A 65 -4.23 2.68 4.44
CA GLU A 65 -5.42 1.89 4.11
C GLU A 65 -6.35 2.64 3.16
N LYS A 66 -6.57 3.94 3.42
CA LYS A 66 -7.43 4.79 2.59
C LYS A 66 -6.92 4.86 1.15
N GLU A 67 -5.64 5.14 0.93
CA GLU A 67 -5.10 5.27 -0.42
C GLU A 67 -5.12 3.94 -1.18
N MET A 68 -4.89 2.82 -0.50
CA MET A 68 -5.00 1.51 -1.14
C MET A 68 -6.45 1.16 -1.50
N LYS A 69 -7.42 1.52 -0.65
CA LYS A 69 -8.85 1.36 -0.97
C LYS A 69 -9.27 2.24 -2.14
N GLU A 70 -8.81 3.49 -2.18
CA GLU A 70 -9.05 4.37 -3.32
C GLU A 70 -8.42 3.84 -4.61
N ALA A 71 -7.18 3.32 -4.55
CA ALA A 71 -6.54 2.65 -5.68
C ALA A 71 -7.41 1.49 -6.21
N LEU A 72 -8.01 0.69 -5.32
CA LEU A 72 -8.93 -0.39 -5.68
C LEU A 72 -10.30 0.10 -6.15
N ASN A 73 -10.75 1.29 -5.75
CA ASN A 73 -11.96 1.90 -6.31
C ASN A 73 -11.76 2.24 -7.80
N TYR A 74 -10.57 2.70 -8.20
CA TYR A 74 -10.25 2.97 -9.61
C TYR A 74 -9.90 1.71 -10.40
N ASN A 75 -9.17 0.76 -9.79
CA ASN A 75 -8.85 -0.53 -10.39
C ASN A 75 -9.02 -1.68 -9.37
N PRO A 76 -10.20 -2.34 -9.37
CA PRO A 76 -10.47 -3.43 -8.43
C PRO A 76 -9.54 -4.65 -8.55
N SER A 77 -8.86 -4.80 -9.68
CA SER A 77 -7.91 -5.88 -9.96
C SER A 77 -6.45 -5.49 -9.75
N HIS A 78 -6.17 -4.35 -9.10
CA HIS A 78 -4.81 -3.88 -8.91
C HIS A 78 -4.05 -4.67 -7.84
N GLN A 79 -3.25 -5.63 -8.28
CA GLN A 79 -2.62 -6.63 -7.41
C GLN A 79 -1.76 -6.03 -6.29
N PHE A 80 -0.95 -4.99 -6.57
CA PHE A 80 -0.11 -4.36 -5.55
C PHE A 80 -0.93 -3.64 -4.47
N ALA A 81 -2.05 -3.01 -4.83
CA ALA A 81 -2.92 -2.35 -3.86
C ALA A 81 -3.58 -3.38 -2.94
N THR A 82 -4.06 -4.50 -3.52
CA THR A 82 -4.64 -5.63 -2.77
C THR A 82 -3.61 -6.25 -1.82
N PHE A 83 -2.38 -6.47 -2.28
CA PHE A 83 -1.28 -6.99 -1.46
C PHE A 83 -0.94 -6.05 -0.30
N ASN A 84 -0.78 -4.76 -0.58
CA ASN A 84 -0.40 -3.78 0.43
C ASN A 84 -1.49 -3.54 1.48
N LEU A 85 -2.78 -3.72 1.16
CA LEU A 85 -3.83 -3.81 2.20
C LEU A 85 -3.58 -4.98 3.14
N GLY A 86 -3.24 -6.15 2.61
CA GLY A 86 -2.87 -7.30 3.43
C GLY A 86 -1.70 -7.00 4.37
N ILE A 87 -0.68 -6.30 3.89
CA ILE A 87 0.46 -5.84 4.72
C ILE A 87 0.02 -4.87 5.81
N VAL A 88 -0.85 -3.89 5.50
CA VAL A 88 -1.38 -2.95 6.50
C VAL A 88 -2.17 -3.68 7.58
N TYR A 89 -3.07 -4.59 7.22
CA TYR A 89 -3.85 -5.38 8.19
C TYR A 89 -2.96 -6.32 9.02
N LEU A 90 -1.97 -6.96 8.39
CA LEU A 90 -1.02 -7.81 9.10
C LEU A 90 -0.23 -7.01 10.14
N HIS A 91 0.19 -5.80 9.77
CA HIS A 91 0.96 -4.92 10.67
C HIS A 91 0.19 -4.50 11.91
N VAL A 92 -1.13 -4.28 11.79
CA VAL A 92 -1.99 -3.95 12.94
C VAL A 92 -2.51 -5.17 13.69
N GLY A 93 -2.00 -6.37 13.38
CA GLY A 93 -2.37 -7.62 14.05
C GLY A 93 -3.73 -8.19 13.64
N LYS A 94 -4.36 -7.66 12.59
CA LYS A 94 -5.62 -8.14 12.03
C LYS A 94 -5.35 -9.27 11.04
N MET A 95 -5.04 -10.43 11.61
CA MET A 95 -4.55 -11.59 10.89
C MET A 95 -5.56 -12.13 9.88
N GLU A 96 -6.82 -12.28 10.29
CA GLU A 96 -7.89 -12.80 9.46
C GLU A 96 -8.13 -11.88 8.24
N GLU A 97 -8.24 -10.57 8.46
CA GLU A 97 -8.39 -9.62 7.36
C GLU A 97 -7.18 -9.61 6.43
N ALA A 98 -5.96 -9.69 6.97
CA ALA A 98 -4.76 -9.79 6.15
C ALA A 98 -4.78 -11.03 5.25
N SER A 99 -5.16 -12.19 5.80
CA SER A 99 -5.31 -13.45 5.06
C SER A 99 -6.28 -13.30 3.90
N GLU A 100 -7.45 -12.68 4.13
CA GLU A 100 -8.44 -12.45 3.08
C GLU A 100 -7.92 -11.54 1.97
N TRP A 101 -7.16 -10.49 2.30
CA TRP A 101 -6.52 -9.64 1.30
C TRP A 101 -5.42 -10.36 0.52
N PHE A 102 -4.60 -11.18 1.17
CA PHE A 102 -3.61 -11.99 0.48
C PHE A 102 -4.25 -13.03 -0.45
N LYS A 103 -5.35 -13.68 -0.04
CA LYS A 103 -6.13 -14.58 -0.93
C LYS A 103 -6.65 -13.84 -2.16
N LYS A 104 -7.19 -12.62 -2.00
CA LYS A 104 -7.60 -11.77 -3.13
C LYS A 104 -6.42 -11.43 -4.05
N CYS A 105 -5.26 -11.09 -3.49
CA CYS A 105 -4.04 -10.83 -4.27
C CYS A 105 -3.62 -12.03 -5.11
N ILE A 106 -3.69 -13.24 -4.54
CA ILE A 106 -3.39 -14.51 -5.22
C ILE A 106 -4.41 -14.79 -6.32
N ALA A 107 -5.69 -14.49 -6.09
CA ALA A 107 -6.74 -14.69 -7.08
C ALA A 107 -6.60 -13.79 -8.32
N ILE A 108 -5.93 -12.63 -8.20
CA ILE A 108 -5.64 -11.73 -9.33
C ILE A 108 -4.57 -12.34 -10.25
N ASP A 109 -3.42 -12.72 -9.68
CA ASP A 109 -2.37 -13.46 -10.40
C ASP A 109 -1.47 -14.21 -9.41
N SER A 110 -1.70 -15.51 -9.28
CA SER A 110 -0.95 -16.36 -8.36
C SER A 110 0.49 -16.64 -8.80
N THR A 111 0.82 -16.35 -10.07
CA THR A 111 2.14 -16.63 -10.65
C THR A 111 3.06 -15.42 -10.63
N SER A 112 2.52 -14.21 -10.42
CA SER A 112 3.33 -13.01 -10.25
C SER A 112 4.19 -13.08 -8.99
N GLU A 113 5.26 -12.28 -8.93
CA GLU A 113 6.09 -12.19 -7.73
C GLU A 113 5.27 -11.74 -6.50
N THR A 114 4.33 -10.81 -6.69
CA THR A 114 3.43 -10.34 -5.63
C THR A 114 2.48 -11.44 -5.17
N GLY A 115 1.93 -12.24 -6.08
CA GLY A 115 1.09 -13.40 -5.75
C GLY A 115 1.85 -14.46 -4.95
N ARG A 116 3.11 -14.76 -5.34
CA ARG A 116 3.97 -15.69 -4.59
C ARG A 116 4.34 -15.15 -3.20
N LYS A 117 4.61 -13.85 -3.07
CA LYS A 117 4.84 -13.21 -1.75
C LYS A 117 3.60 -13.33 -0.85
N ALA A 118 2.40 -13.13 -1.41
CA ALA A 118 1.15 -13.31 -0.68
C ALA A 118 0.96 -14.77 -0.21
N GLN A 119 1.30 -15.76 -1.05
CA GLN A 119 1.29 -17.19 -0.66
C GLN A 119 2.25 -17.47 0.51
N MET A 120 3.47 -16.94 0.45
CA MET A 120 4.46 -17.10 1.51
C MET A 120 3.97 -16.51 2.83
N LEU A 121 3.36 -15.31 2.81
CA LEU A 121 2.82 -14.68 4.01
C LEU A 121 1.67 -15.48 4.64
N ILE A 122 0.78 -16.07 3.83
CA ILE A 122 -0.26 -16.99 4.34
C ILE A 122 0.33 -18.22 5.01
N GLN A 123 1.40 -18.78 4.46
CA GLN A 123 2.04 -19.98 5.01
C GLN A 123 2.83 -19.68 6.29
N GLN A 124 3.55 -18.56 6.34
CA GLN A 124 4.36 -18.14 7.50
C GLN A 124 3.50 -17.72 8.68
N HIS A 125 2.37 -17.06 8.42
CA HIS A 125 1.40 -16.68 9.42
C HIS A 125 0.24 -17.65 9.38
N THR A 126 0.47 -18.94 9.70
CA THR A 126 -0.55 -20.00 9.68
C THR A 126 -1.89 -19.48 10.18
N PHE A 127 -2.75 -19.06 9.25
CA PHE A 127 -4.10 -18.56 9.51
C PHE A 127 -5.02 -19.78 9.74
N ASN A 128 -4.53 -20.72 10.54
CA ASN A 128 -5.19 -21.95 10.89
C ASN A 128 -6.28 -21.59 11.89
N ASN A 129 -7.49 -21.36 11.38
CA ASN A 129 -8.66 -21.66 12.19
C ASN A 129 -8.71 -23.19 12.37
N PRO A 130 -8.82 -23.70 13.61
CA PRO A 130 -9.03 -25.13 13.87
C PRO A 130 -10.36 -25.63 13.29
#